data_AF-A0AAV3UM41-F1
#
_entry.id   AF-A0AAV3UM41-F1
#
_cell.length_a   1.000
_cell.length_b   1.000
_cell.length_c   1.000
_cell.angle_alpha   90.00
_cell.angle_beta   90.00
_cell.angle_gamma   90.00
#
_symmetry.space_group_name_H-M   'P 1'
#
loop_
_entity.id
_entity.type
_entity.pdbx_description
1 polymer ?
#
loop_
_entity_poly.entity_id
_entity_poly.type
_entity_poly.pdbx_seq_one_letter_code
_entity_poly.pdbx_strand_id
1 'polypeptide(L)'
;MNMLSGLNGLAVSELDAKPDPEVIGAEQQTVEIGVIDADGNPVADATVVVKSDSARLGSIETATTGSDGQARLSINPGLGPNQDDGTLEIDIKPPSGSEFADKRENTRILVVSE
;
A
#
# COMPACT_ATOMS: atom_id res chain seq x y z
N MET A 1 -40.24 -22.34 -6.07
CA MET A 1 -38.83 -22.76 -6.23
C MET A 1 -38.39 -22.24 -7.59
N ASN A 2 -37.44 -21.32 -7.78
CA ASN A 2 -36.28 -20.92 -6.99
C ASN A 2 -36.06 -19.42 -7.11
N MET A 3 -35.75 -18.77 -5.99
CA MET A 3 -34.98 -17.54 -5.98
C MET A 3 -33.48 -17.91 -6.11
N LEU A 4 -32.66 -16.94 -6.57
CA LEU A 4 -31.20 -16.85 -6.38
C LEU A 4 -30.22 -17.39 -7.46
N SER A 5 -30.61 -17.53 -8.73
CA SER A 5 -29.61 -17.72 -9.82
C SER A 5 -29.18 -16.38 -10.44
N GLY A 6 -28.43 -15.56 -9.71
CA GLY A 6 -27.95 -14.28 -10.26
C GLY A 6 -26.77 -13.60 -9.56
N LEU A 7 -26.26 -14.16 -8.45
CA LEU A 7 -25.16 -13.56 -7.68
C LEU A 7 -23.96 -14.49 -7.60
N ASN A 8 -23.49 -15.02 -8.73
CA ASN A 8 -22.09 -15.43 -8.86
C ASN A 8 -21.29 -14.22 -9.36
N GLY A 9 -21.50 -13.07 -8.71
CA GLY A 9 -20.64 -11.91 -8.93
C GLY A 9 -19.26 -12.34 -8.48
N LEU A 10 -18.33 -12.42 -9.44
CA LEU A 10 -16.90 -12.64 -9.22
C LEU A 10 -16.50 -11.86 -7.96
N ALA A 11 -16.29 -12.57 -6.85
CA ALA A 11 -16.06 -11.93 -5.58
C ALA A 11 -14.62 -11.41 -5.64
N VAL A 12 -14.48 -10.15 -6.07
CA VAL A 12 -13.18 -9.50 -6.11
C VAL A 12 -12.72 -9.33 -4.67
N SER A 13 -11.57 -9.91 -4.32
CA SER A 13 -10.99 -9.71 -3.00
C SER A 13 -10.30 -8.36 -2.95
N GLU A 14 -10.58 -7.63 -1.88
CA GLU A 14 -9.89 -6.38 -1.60
C GLU A 14 -8.45 -6.67 -1.13
N LEU A 15 -7.50 -5.83 -1.54
CA LEU A 15 -6.14 -5.82 -1.03
C LEU A 15 -5.98 -4.76 0.06
N ASP A 16 -5.03 -5.00 0.96
CA ASP A 16 -4.61 -4.03 1.98
C ASP A 16 -3.08 -3.97 2.04
N ALA A 17 -2.54 -2.76 2.23
CA ALA A 17 -1.11 -2.52 2.42
C ALA A 17 -0.77 -2.42 3.91
N LYS A 18 0.29 -3.13 4.31
CA LYS A 18 0.85 -3.15 5.66
C LYS A 18 2.31 -2.66 5.64
N PRO A 19 2.56 -1.35 5.79
CA PRO A 19 3.92 -0.84 5.91
C PRO A 19 4.53 -1.24 7.26
N ASP A 20 5.81 -1.60 7.25
CA ASP A 20 6.63 -1.84 8.43
C ASP A 20 8.00 -1.15 8.24
N PRO A 21 8.29 -0.11 9.02
CA PRO A 21 7.43 0.52 10.04
C PRO A 21 6.30 1.38 9.45
N GLU A 22 5.20 1.55 10.20
CA GLU A 22 4.10 2.47 9.84
C GLU A 22 4.41 3.95 10.15
N VAL A 23 5.37 4.20 11.05
CA VAL A 23 5.80 5.54 11.47
C VAL A 23 7.30 5.68 11.25
N ILE A 24 7.70 6.74 10.56
CA ILE A 24 9.07 7.00 10.15
C ILE A 24 9.48 8.46 10.39
N GLY A 25 10.78 8.73 10.41
CA GLY A 25 11.31 10.09 10.41
C GLY A 25 11.37 10.72 9.01
N ALA A 26 11.64 12.02 8.96
CA ALA A 26 11.81 12.81 7.74
C ALA A 26 13.21 12.65 7.10
N GLU A 27 13.66 11.41 6.91
CA GLU A 27 14.96 11.05 6.36
C GLU A 27 14.93 9.79 5.50
N GLN A 28 15.98 9.58 4.71
CA GLN A 28 16.11 8.41 3.86
C GLN A 28 16.12 7.11 4.66
N GLN A 29 15.22 6.19 4.32
CA GLN A 29 15.11 4.89 4.96
C GLN A 29 14.44 3.84 4.08
N THR A 30 14.52 2.60 4.52
CA THR A 30 13.85 1.47 3.87
C THR A 30 12.58 1.12 4.62
N VAL A 31 11.47 1.00 3.90
CA VAL A 31 10.19 0.52 4.41
C VAL A 31 9.83 -0.76 3.67
N GLU A 32 9.37 -1.77 4.40
CA GLU A 32 8.82 -2.98 3.82
C GLU A 32 7.30 -2.87 3.81
N ILE A 33 6.66 -3.15 2.67
CA ILE A 33 5.21 -3.06 2.51
C ILE A 33 4.69 -4.44 2.16
N GLY A 34 3.94 -5.03 3.09
CA GLY A 34 3.20 -6.26 2.85
C GLY A 34 1.89 -5.98 2.13
N VAL A 35 1.56 -6.79 1.13
CA VAL A 35 0.25 -6.79 0.48
C VAL A 35 -0.48 -8.06 0.85
N ILE A 36 -1.68 -7.91 1.41
CA ILE A 36 -2.52 -9.02 1.85
C ILE A 36 -3.92 -8.96 1.24
N ASP A 37 -4.56 -10.11 1.12
CA ASP A 37 -5.98 -10.22 0.77
C ASP A 37 -6.90 -10.05 2.00
N ALA A 38 -8.21 -10.16 1.80
CA ALA A 38 -9.21 -9.99 2.85
C ALA A 38 -9.14 -11.07 3.95
N ASP A 39 -8.56 -12.23 3.65
CA ASP A 39 -8.35 -13.34 4.60
C ASP A 39 -6.99 -13.22 5.32
N GLY A 40 -6.17 -12.23 4.95
CA GLY A 40 -4.84 -11.98 5.49
C GLY A 40 -3.72 -12.79 4.83
N ASN A 41 -3.98 -13.42 3.67
CA ASN A 41 -2.94 -14.14 2.94
C ASN A 41 -2.06 -13.17 2.16
N PRO A 42 -0.74 -13.42 2.07
CA PRO A 42 0.16 -12.60 1.27
C PRO A 42 -0.15 -12.72 -0.22
N VAL A 43 -0.06 -11.60 -0.94
CA VAL A 43 -0.31 -11.52 -2.38
C VAL A 43 0.98 -11.17 -3.11
N ALA A 44 1.46 -12.10 -3.94
CA ALA A 44 2.64 -11.92 -4.77
C ALA A 44 2.33 -11.15 -6.07
N ASP A 45 3.37 -10.64 -6.73
CA ASP A 45 3.31 -9.93 -8.02
C ASP A 45 2.41 -8.67 -8.07
N ALA A 46 2.00 -8.14 -6.92
CA ALA A 46 1.34 -6.85 -6.82
C ALA A 46 2.38 -5.72 -6.90
N THR A 47 2.07 -4.64 -7.61
CA THR A 47 2.93 -3.45 -7.63
C THR A 47 2.47 -2.48 -6.55
N VAL A 48 3.33 -2.21 -5.58
CA VAL A 48 3.14 -1.19 -4.56
C VAL A 48 3.64 0.15 -5.11
N VAL A 49 2.86 1.20 -4.90
CA VAL A 49 3.16 2.57 -5.32
C VAL A 49 3.06 3.48 -4.10
N VAL A 50 4.15 4.16 -3.77
CA VAL A 50 4.19 5.13 -2.66
C VAL A 50 4.34 6.52 -3.24
N LYS A 51 3.45 7.43 -2.83
CA LYS A 51 3.39 8.80 -3.34
C LYS A 51 3.21 9.80 -2.20
N SER A 52 3.57 11.05 -2.48
CA SER A 52 3.35 12.17 -1.57
C SER A 52 1.86 12.33 -1.25
N ASP A 53 1.56 12.61 0.01
CA ASP A 53 0.27 13.16 0.46
C ASP A 53 0.56 14.48 1.18
N SER A 54 0.50 14.51 2.52
CA SER A 54 0.89 15.70 3.29
C SER A 54 2.40 15.77 3.56
N ALA A 55 3.11 14.63 3.56
CA ALA A 55 4.56 14.57 3.48
C ALA A 55 5.04 14.49 2.03
N ARG A 56 6.25 14.97 1.76
CA ARG A 56 6.80 15.10 0.40
C ARG A 56 7.77 13.97 0.08
N LEU A 57 7.62 13.37 -1.10
CA LEU A 57 8.64 12.57 -1.76
C LEU A 57 9.17 13.28 -3.01
N GLY A 58 10.44 13.06 -3.34
CA GLY A 58 11.06 13.60 -4.56
C GLY A 58 10.51 12.97 -5.85
N SER A 59 10.05 11.73 -5.77
CA SER A 59 9.45 10.94 -6.85
C SER A 59 8.42 9.96 -6.29
N ILE A 60 7.56 9.44 -7.16
CA ILE A 60 6.77 8.25 -6.85
C ILE A 60 7.73 7.06 -6.79
N GLU A 61 7.67 6.30 -5.71
CA GLU A 61 8.48 5.09 -5.54
C GLU A 61 7.62 3.85 -5.74
N THR A 62 8.17 2.82 -6.39
CA THR A 62 7.43 1.59 -6.69
C THR A 62 8.27 0.35 -6.44
N ALA A 63 7.63 -0.72 -5.98
CA ALA A 63 8.24 -2.05 -5.91
C ALA A 63 7.19 -3.13 -6.15
N THR A 64 7.62 -4.31 -6.60
CA THR A 64 6.75 -5.47 -6.77
C THR A 64 6.92 -6.43 -5.61
N THR A 65 5.82 -6.94 -5.08
CA THR A 65 5.83 -7.92 -3.98
C THR A 65 6.44 -9.25 -4.42
N GLY A 66 7.30 -9.82 -3.56
CA GLY A 66 7.84 -11.17 -3.75
C GLY A 66 6.82 -12.28 -3.48
N SER A 67 7.27 -13.53 -3.47
CA SER A 67 6.44 -14.70 -3.16
C SER A 67 5.88 -14.71 -1.73
N ASP A 68 6.45 -13.90 -0.85
CA ASP A 68 6.03 -13.68 0.54
C ASP A 68 5.05 -12.50 0.69
N GLY A 69 4.67 -11.84 -0.41
CA GLY A 69 3.78 -10.69 -0.39
C GLY A 69 4.46 -9.38 0.02
N GLN A 70 5.80 -9.36 0.14
CA GLN A 70 6.54 -8.20 0.64
C GLN A 70 7.19 -7.42 -0.51
N ALA A 71 7.04 -6.09 -0.50
CA ALA A 71 7.73 -5.17 -1.39
C ALA A 71 8.65 -4.25 -0.58
N ARG A 72 9.93 -4.18 -0.94
CA ARG A 72 10.92 -3.34 -0.24
C ARG A 72 11.17 -2.05 -1.02
N LEU A 73 10.95 -0.90 -0.37
CA LEU A 73 11.17 0.42 -0.98
C LEU A 73 12.16 1.24 -0.17
N SER A 74 13.03 1.97 -0.88
CA SER A 74 13.91 2.99 -0.29
C SER A 74 13.28 4.35 -0.57
N ILE A 75 12.83 5.04 0.47
CA ILE A 75 12.11 6.32 0.38
C ILE A 75 12.89 7.39 1.11
N ASN A 76 12.76 8.64 0.67
CA ASN A 76 13.38 9.81 1.30
C ASN A 76 12.32 10.91 1.48
N PRO A 77 11.45 10.79 2.49
CA PRO A 77 10.41 11.77 2.76
C PRO A 77 10.99 13.08 3.32
N GLY A 78 10.20 14.14 3.22
CA GLY A 78 10.46 15.40 3.90
C GLY A 78 9.18 16.10 4.33
N LEU A 79 9.28 16.93 5.36
CA LEU A 79 8.20 17.76 5.87
C LEU A 79 8.39 19.23 5.44
N GLY A 80 7.29 19.96 5.33
CA GLY A 80 7.30 21.39 5.06
C GLY A 80 7.75 22.24 6.26
N PRO A 81 7.96 23.56 6.08
CA PRO A 81 8.24 24.45 7.20
C PRO A 81 7.09 24.49 8.21
N ASN A 82 7.41 24.36 9.51
CA ASN A 82 6.44 24.30 10.62
C ASN A 82 5.42 23.16 10.49
N GLN A 83 5.84 22.03 9.93
CA GLN A 83 5.05 20.81 9.83
C GLN A 83 5.70 19.76 10.73
N ASP A 84 5.02 19.40 11.82
CA ASP A 84 5.51 18.41 12.81
C ASP A 84 5.28 16.97 12.31
N ASP A 85 4.29 16.76 11.44
CA ASP A 85 3.97 15.46 10.87
C ASP A 85 3.35 15.56 9.46
N GLY A 86 3.37 14.44 8.74
CA GLY A 86 2.69 14.28 7.46
C GLY A 86 2.56 12.82 7.07
N THR A 87 1.95 12.56 5.93
CA THR A 87 1.61 11.22 5.46
C THR A 87 2.14 10.96 4.07
N LEU A 88 2.48 9.70 3.81
CA LEU A 88 2.63 9.15 2.47
C LEU A 88 1.46 8.20 2.18
N GLU A 89 0.96 8.25 0.96
CA GLU A 89 -0.13 7.39 0.50
C GLU A 89 0.45 6.15 -0.20
N ILE A 90 -0.18 5.00 0.03
CA ILE A 90 0.15 3.73 -0.61
C ILE A 90 -1.02 3.32 -1.51
N ASP A 91 -0.74 3.10 -2.79
CA ASP A 91 -1.64 2.40 -3.71
C ASP A 91 -1.07 1.02 -4.04
N ILE A 92 -1.95 0.08 -4.34
CA ILE A 92 -1.60 -1.25 -4.83
C ILE A 92 -2.19 -1.43 -6.22
N LYS A 93 -1.35 -1.79 -7.19
CA LYS A 93 -1.79 -2.29 -8.48
C LYS A 93 -1.83 -3.81 -8.45
N PRO A 94 -3.02 -4.44 -8.47
CA PRO A 94 -3.11 -5.89 -8.41
C PRO A 94 -2.49 -6.58 -9.63
N PRO A 95 -2.04 -7.84 -9.50
CA PRO A 95 -1.56 -8.65 -10.62
C PRO A 95 -2.58 -8.68 -11.76
N SER A 96 -2.10 -8.59 -12.99
CA SER A 96 -2.98 -8.55 -14.17
C SER A 96 -3.78 -9.84 -14.30
N GLY A 97 -5.10 -9.72 -14.51
CA GLY A 97 -6.00 -10.88 -14.65
C GLY A 97 -6.32 -11.60 -13.34
N SER A 98 -5.92 -11.05 -12.19
CA SER A 98 -6.34 -11.55 -10.87
C SER A 98 -7.74 -11.08 -10.49
N GLU A 99 -8.35 -11.75 -9.51
CA GLU A 99 -9.61 -11.36 -8.88
C GLU A 99 -9.39 -10.44 -7.67
N PHE A 100 -8.34 -9.60 -7.73
CA PHE A 100 -8.01 -8.64 -6.67
C PHE A 100 -8.36 -7.21 -7.09
N ALA A 101 -8.75 -6.38 -6.11
CA ALA A 101 -8.90 -4.95 -6.29
C ALA A 101 -8.32 -4.17 -5.11
N ASP A 102 -7.94 -2.93 -5.40
CA ASP A 102 -7.56 -1.91 -4.44
C ASP A 102 -8.49 -0.72 -4.67
N LYS A 103 -9.54 -0.63 -3.87
CA LYS A 103 -10.62 0.37 -3.94
C LYS A 103 -10.81 1.10 -2.63
N ARG A 104 -10.44 0.48 -1.52
CA ARG A 104 -10.42 1.04 -0.17
C ARG A 104 -9.10 1.73 0.06
N GLU A 105 -9.10 2.70 0.96
CA GLU A 105 -7.85 3.34 1.36
C GLU A 105 -6.97 2.36 2.12
N ASN A 106 -5.71 2.27 1.70
CA ASN A 106 -4.67 1.52 2.39
C ASN A 106 -4.15 2.27 3.62
N THR A 107 -3.44 1.55 4.49
CA THR A 107 -2.67 2.14 5.57
C THR A 107 -1.68 3.18 5.01
N ARG A 108 -1.67 4.39 5.57
CA ARG A 108 -0.71 5.44 5.22
C ARG A 108 0.56 5.29 6.07
N ILE A 109 1.69 5.75 5.56
CA ILE A 109 2.91 5.88 6.36
C ILE A 109 2.90 7.26 7.00
N LEU A 110 3.03 7.32 8.32
CA LEU A 110 3.18 8.57 9.07
C LEU A 110 4.66 8.98 9.09
N VAL A 111 4.94 10.21 8.67
CA VAL A 111 6.25 10.84 8.75
C VAL A 111 6.20 11.87 9.87
N VAL A 112 7.13 11.79 10.82
CA VAL A 112 7.23 12.74 11.94
C VAL A 112 8.55 13.49 11.89
N SER A 113 8.57 14.72 12.41
CA SER A 113 9.81 15.41 12.73
C SER A 113 10.52 14.70 13.87
N GLU A 114 11.85 14.62 13.83
CA GLU A 114 12.68 14.15 14.96
C GLU A 114 12.53 15.00 16.23
#